data_AF-A0A9D0VZM2-F1
#
_entry.id   AF-A0A9D0VZM2-F1
#
_cell.length_a   1.000
_cell.length_b   1.000
_cell.length_c   1.000
_cell.angle_alpha   90.00
_cell.angle_beta   90.00
_cell.angle_gamma   90.00
#
_symmetry.space_group_name_H-M   'P 1'
#
loop_
_entity.id
_entity.type
_entity.pdbx_description
1 polymer ?
#
loop_
_entity_poly.entity_id
_entity_poly.type
_entity_poly.pdbx_seq_one_letter_code
_entity_poly.pdbx_strand_id
1 'polypeptide(L)'
;MDANAEPDHAPGVLSLDAYPQDRMEALLGRYGLELVRVAEGRPVPGSFWGDSEAGLIGARLYARGDTPLHSILHEGCHFVCMTPARRAGLHTDAGGDYAEENGVCYLQIL
;
A
#
# COMPACT_ATOMS: atom_id res chain seq x y z
N MET A 1 -17.85 34.67 2.30
CA MET A 1 -17.81 33.44 1.47
C MET A 1 -16.39 33.36 1.00
N ASP A 2 -15.54 32.76 1.82
CA ASP A 2 -14.10 32.82 1.63
C ASP A 2 -13.72 31.73 0.65
N ALA A 3 -13.41 32.15 -0.59
CA ALA A 3 -13.07 31.28 -1.71
C ALA A 3 -11.61 30.76 -1.65
N ASN A 4 -11.00 30.73 -0.46
CA ASN A 4 -9.61 30.36 -0.22
C ASN A 4 -9.47 29.41 0.98
N ALA A 5 -10.44 28.51 1.18
CA ALA A 5 -10.18 27.33 1.99
C ALA A 5 -9.22 26.44 1.18
N GLU A 6 -7.92 26.51 1.48
CA GLU A 6 -7.03 25.42 1.11
C GLU A 6 -7.62 24.11 1.66
N PRO A 7 -7.57 23.01 0.89
CA PRO A 7 -8.04 21.73 1.40
C PRO A 7 -7.28 21.42 2.68
N ASP A 8 -8.01 20.99 3.71
CA ASP A 8 -7.50 20.60 5.03
C ASP A 8 -6.61 19.36 4.86
N HIS A 9 -5.37 19.57 4.43
CA HIS A 9 -4.39 18.51 4.25
C HIS A 9 -3.66 18.37 5.58
N ALA A 10 -3.99 17.32 6.33
CA ALA A 10 -3.15 16.87 7.43
C ALA A 10 -1.67 16.86 6.94
N PRO A 11 -0.71 17.34 7.75
CA PRO A 11 0.64 17.57 7.27
C PRO A 11 1.27 16.31 6.67
N GLY A 12 1.77 16.44 5.43
CA GLY A 12 3.02 15.84 4.99
C GLY A 12 3.11 14.33 4.78
N VAL A 13 2.01 13.61 4.53
CA VAL A 13 2.10 12.19 4.12
C VAL A 13 2.40 12.11 2.62
N LEU A 14 3.54 11.51 2.27
CA LEU A 14 3.92 11.31 0.87
C LEU A 14 3.00 10.28 0.23
N SER A 15 2.24 10.69 -0.80
CA SER A 15 1.37 9.81 -1.58
C SER A 15 2.12 9.21 -2.78
N LEU A 16 1.48 8.23 -3.44
CA LEU A 16 1.99 7.62 -4.66
C LEU A 16 2.21 8.64 -5.79
N ASP A 17 1.26 9.56 -6.02
CA ASP A 17 1.39 10.57 -7.09
C ASP A 17 2.50 11.59 -6.83
N ALA A 18 2.87 11.80 -5.57
CA ALA A 18 3.97 12.67 -5.19
C ALA A 18 5.35 11.97 -5.22
N TYR A 19 5.41 10.70 -5.62
CA TYR A 19 6.64 9.89 -5.68
C TYR A 19 6.88 9.35 -7.10
N PRO A 20 8.14 9.17 -7.55
CA PRO A 20 8.43 8.52 -8.83
C PRO A 20 7.89 7.08 -8.88
N GLN A 21 6.77 6.89 -9.56
CA GLN A 21 6.03 5.62 -9.56
C GLN A 21 6.85 4.47 -10.14
N ASP A 22 7.72 4.74 -11.11
CA ASP A 22 8.66 3.78 -11.69
C ASP A 22 9.63 3.20 -10.63
N ARG A 23 10.04 4.01 -9.65
CA ARG A 23 10.88 3.55 -8.53
C ARG A 23 10.10 2.66 -7.57
N MET A 24 8.82 2.97 -7.34
CA MET A 24 7.95 2.14 -6.51
C MET A 24 7.69 0.79 -7.18
N GLU A 25 7.34 0.81 -8.47
CA GLU A 25 7.21 -0.39 -9.31
C GLU A 25 8.49 -1.25 -9.28
N ALA A 26 9.66 -0.63 -9.47
CA ALA A 26 10.93 -1.32 -9.46
C ALA A 26 11.28 -1.91 -8.09
N LEU A 27 10.93 -1.24 -6.99
CA LEU A 27 11.13 -1.74 -5.64
C LEU A 27 10.25 -2.97 -5.37
N LEU A 28 8.94 -2.84 -5.59
CA LEU A 28 7.97 -3.92 -5.40
C LEU A 28 8.29 -5.13 -6.27
N GLY A 29 8.70 -4.90 -7.52
CA GLY A 29 9.11 -5.93 -8.46
C GLY A 29 10.27 -6.79 -7.97
N ARG A 30 11.20 -6.25 -7.16
CA ARG A 30 12.30 -7.04 -6.56
C ARG A 30 11.82 -8.10 -5.58
N TYR A 31 10.64 -7.88 -4.98
CA TYR A 31 10.00 -8.81 -4.06
C TYR A 31 8.94 -9.68 -4.75
N GLY A 32 8.77 -9.54 -6.07
CA GLY A 32 7.78 -10.28 -6.85
C GLY A 32 6.36 -9.70 -6.76
N LEU A 33 6.21 -8.44 -6.37
CA LEU A 33 4.93 -7.72 -6.36
C LEU A 33 4.75 -6.89 -7.64
N GLU A 34 3.54 -6.92 -8.17
CA GLU A 34 3.08 -6.02 -9.23
C GLU A 34 2.31 -4.85 -8.61
N LEU A 35 2.71 -3.61 -8.90
CA LEU A 35 1.91 -2.42 -8.56
C LEU A 35 0.79 -2.24 -9.59
N VAL A 36 -0.46 -2.26 -9.14
CA VAL A 36 -1.65 -2.03 -9.95
C VAL A 36 -2.25 -0.68 -9.60
N ARG A 37 -2.17 0.27 -10.53
CA ARG A 37 -2.75 1.60 -10.34
C ARG A 37 -4.28 1.57 -10.45
N VAL A 38 -4.93 2.19 -9.49
CA VAL A 38 -6.38 2.37 -9.41
C VAL A 38 -6.71 3.80 -9.83
N ALA A 39 -7.74 3.96 -10.66
CA ALA A 39 -8.18 5.28 -11.11
C ALA A 39 -8.77 6.10 -9.96
N GLU A 40 -8.66 7.42 -10.06
CA GLU A 40 -9.26 8.36 -9.10
C GLU A 40 -10.76 8.11 -8.88
N GLY A 41 -11.19 8.24 -7.63
CA GLY A 41 -12.58 8.02 -7.21
C GLY A 41 -13.06 6.55 -7.28
N ARG A 42 -12.18 5.59 -7.55
CA ARG A 42 -12.49 4.14 -7.49
C ARG A 42 -12.02 3.54 -6.16
N PRO A 43 -12.78 2.61 -5.56
CA PRO A 43 -12.32 1.85 -4.41
C PRO A 43 -11.05 1.07 -4.74
N VAL A 44 -10.11 1.00 -3.79
CA VAL A 44 -8.87 0.22 -3.93
C VAL A 44 -9.18 -1.26 -3.63
N PRO A 45 -9.04 -2.18 -4.60
CA PRO A 45 -9.28 -3.60 -4.37
C PRO A 45 -8.29 -4.16 -3.36
N GLY A 46 -8.77 -4.99 -2.43
CA GLY A 46 -7.90 -5.65 -1.47
C GLY A 46 -7.49 -4.79 -0.27
N SER A 47 -7.97 -3.55 -0.16
CA SER A 47 -7.76 -2.72 1.03
C SER A 47 -8.64 -3.24 2.17
N PHE A 48 -8.09 -3.24 3.39
CA PHE A 48 -8.77 -3.73 4.59
C PHE A 48 -9.69 -2.67 5.20
N TRP A 49 -9.21 -1.42 5.29
CA TRP A 49 -9.93 -0.28 5.86
C TRP A 49 -10.68 0.55 4.81
N GLY A 50 -10.31 0.45 3.54
CA GLY A 50 -10.87 1.20 2.42
C GLY A 50 -10.15 2.52 2.14
N ASP A 51 -10.92 3.47 1.59
CA ASP A 51 -10.47 4.83 1.27
C ASP A 51 -9.21 4.87 0.38
N SER A 52 -8.11 5.43 0.89
CA SER A 52 -6.83 5.59 0.20
C SER A 52 -5.80 4.53 0.59
N GLU A 53 -6.11 3.61 1.50
CA GLU A 53 -5.21 2.52 1.87
C GLU A 53 -4.88 1.64 0.65
N ALA A 54 -3.62 1.20 0.57
CA ALA A 54 -3.21 0.20 -0.39
C ALA A 54 -3.98 -1.11 -0.15
N GLY A 55 -4.19 -1.87 -1.22
CA GLY A 55 -4.81 -3.17 -1.15
C GLY A 55 -3.89 -4.27 -1.64
N LEU A 56 -4.07 -5.48 -1.10
CA LEU A 56 -3.19 -6.61 -1.41
C LEU A 56 -4.02 -7.85 -1.75
N ILE A 57 -3.84 -8.37 -2.98
CA ILE A 57 -4.48 -9.61 -3.44
C ILE A 57 -3.44 -10.44 -4.19
N GLY A 58 -3.11 -11.62 -3.65
CA GLY A 58 -2.03 -12.44 -4.16
C GLY A 58 -0.72 -11.64 -4.26
N ALA A 59 -0.12 -11.60 -5.45
CA ALA A 59 1.11 -10.86 -5.73
C ALA A 59 0.86 -9.47 -6.35
N ARG A 60 -0.35 -8.92 -6.19
CA ARG A 60 -0.71 -7.60 -6.71
C ARG A 60 -1.01 -6.65 -5.57
N LEU A 61 -0.36 -5.49 -5.62
CA LEU A 61 -0.57 -4.38 -4.71
C LEU A 61 -1.30 -3.28 -5.45
N TYR A 62 -2.50 -2.96 -4.99
CA TYR A 62 -3.38 -1.95 -5.58
C TYR A 62 -3.20 -0.62 -4.86
N ALA A 63 -3.04 0.46 -5.60
CA ALA A 63 -2.90 1.80 -5.04
C ALA A 63 -3.52 2.85 -5.98
N ARG A 64 -4.13 3.88 -5.39
CA ARG A 64 -4.61 5.08 -6.08
C ARG A 64 -3.59 6.22 -5.91
N GLY A 65 -3.73 7.31 -6.64
CA GLY A 65 -2.76 8.42 -6.60
C GLY A 65 -2.60 9.04 -5.21
N ASP A 66 -3.68 9.07 -4.44
CA ASP A 66 -3.73 9.54 -3.04
C ASP A 66 -3.28 8.48 -2.01
N THR A 67 -2.93 7.26 -2.43
CA THR A 67 -2.49 6.21 -1.50
C THR A 67 -1.17 6.60 -0.83
N PRO A 68 -1.10 6.61 0.52
CA PRO A 68 0.14 6.87 1.24
C PRO A 68 1.22 5.85 0.92
N LEU A 69 2.48 6.30 0.73
CA LEU A 69 3.58 5.36 0.49
C LEU A 69 3.79 4.39 1.64
N HIS A 70 3.61 4.83 2.89
CA HIS A 70 3.75 3.91 4.03
C HIS A 70 2.71 2.79 3.98
N SER A 71 1.50 3.04 3.46
CA SER A 71 0.49 1.99 3.27
C SER A 71 0.92 1.01 2.18
N ILE A 72 1.46 1.50 1.06
CA ILE A 72 2.05 0.63 0.01
C ILE A 72 3.19 -0.22 0.57
N LEU A 73 4.09 0.39 1.33
CA LEU A 73 5.23 -0.32 1.91
C LEU A 73 4.78 -1.33 2.97
N HIS A 74 3.80 -0.99 3.80
CA HIS A 74 3.22 -1.87 4.81
C HIS A 74 2.66 -3.15 4.18
N GLU A 75 1.80 -3.02 3.18
CA GLU A 75 1.25 -4.16 2.43
C GLU A 75 2.34 -4.95 1.71
N GLY A 76 3.32 -4.25 1.12
CA GLY A 76 4.48 -4.91 0.53
C GLY A 76 5.26 -5.76 1.54
N CYS A 77 5.41 -5.27 2.76
CA CYS A 77 6.12 -5.97 3.83
C CYS A 77 5.31 -7.17 4.37
N HIS A 78 3.98 -7.07 4.45
CA HIS A 78 3.12 -8.25 4.70
C HIS A 78 3.41 -9.36 3.70
N PHE A 79 3.41 -9.05 2.40
CA PHE A 79 3.72 -10.04 1.38
C PHE A 79 5.11 -10.65 1.58
N VAL A 80 6.14 -9.84 1.86
CA VAL A 80 7.52 -10.31 2.09
C VAL A 80 7.60 -11.27 3.28
N CYS A 81 6.93 -10.95 4.39
CA CYS A 81 6.94 -11.78 5.60
C CYS A 81 6.15 -13.10 5.44
N MET A 82 5.17 -13.15 4.53
CA MET A 82 4.38 -14.36 4.30
C MET A 82 5.15 -15.51 3.66
N THR A 83 4.75 -16.73 4.00
CA THR A 83 5.15 -17.93 3.27
C THR A 83 4.48 -17.99 1.87
N PRO A 84 5.06 -18.73 0.90
CA PRO A 84 4.45 -18.89 -0.42
C PRO A 84 3.01 -19.43 -0.40
N ALA A 85 2.71 -20.34 0.54
CA ALA A 85 1.37 -20.92 0.69
C ALA A 85 0.33 -19.87 1.14
N ARG A 86 0.69 -18.96 2.05
CA ARG A 86 -0.19 -17.86 2.48
C ARG A 86 -0.42 -16.86 1.34
N ARG A 87 0.64 -16.49 0.61
CA ARG A 87 0.53 -15.60 -0.56
C ARG A 87 -0.44 -16.13 -1.63
N ALA A 88 -0.48 -17.45 -1.85
CA ALA A 88 -1.36 -18.05 -2.85
C ALA A 88 -2.87 -17.91 -2.54
N GLY A 89 -3.22 -17.82 -1.25
CA GLY A 89 -4.60 -17.63 -0.79
C GLY A 89 -4.95 -16.21 -0.38
N LEU A 90 -4.02 -15.26 -0.54
CA LEU A 90 -4.14 -13.90 -0.02
C LEU A 90 -5.20 -13.10 -0.77
N HIS A 91 -6.19 -12.60 -0.03
CA HIS A 91 -7.20 -11.66 -0.51
C HIS A 91 -7.57 -10.70 0.63
N THR A 92 -6.96 -9.51 0.64
CA THR A 92 -7.13 -8.48 1.67
C THR A 92 -6.47 -8.78 3.01
N ASP A 93 -6.89 -9.82 3.72
CA ASP A 93 -6.39 -10.11 5.06
C ASP A 93 -5.08 -10.89 5.00
N ALA A 94 -4.01 -10.28 5.53
CA ALA A 94 -2.70 -10.90 5.64
C ALA A 94 -2.68 -12.06 6.65
N GLY A 95 -3.50 -12.01 7.71
CA GLY A 95 -3.58 -13.04 8.74
C GLY A 95 -2.28 -13.25 9.53
N GLY A 96 -1.51 -12.17 9.76
CA GLY A 96 -0.25 -12.18 10.53
C GLY A 96 -0.46 -12.24 12.04
N ASP A 97 0.62 -12.52 12.78
CA ASP A 97 0.66 -12.42 14.25
C ASP A 97 1.43 -11.17 14.71
N TYR A 98 1.47 -10.90 16.02
CA TYR A 98 2.17 -9.72 16.54
C TYR A 98 3.68 -9.69 16.21
N ALA A 99 4.33 -10.84 16.07
CA ALA A 99 5.75 -10.88 15.72
C ALA A 99 5.93 -10.53 14.23
N GLU A 100 5.03 -11.00 13.37
CA GLU A 100 4.98 -10.63 11.97
C GLU A 100 4.69 -9.14 11.78
N GLU A 101 3.73 -8.57 12.50
CA GLU A 101 3.42 -7.13 12.47
C GLU A 101 4.62 -6.25 12.85
N ASN A 102 5.39 -6.68 13.86
CA ASN A 102 6.63 -5.99 14.22
C ASN A 102 7.67 -6.07 13.09
N GLY A 103 7.75 -7.21 12.41
CA GLY A 103 8.60 -7.39 11.23
C GLY A 103 8.18 -6.48 10.07
N VAL A 104 6.88 -6.39 9.81
CA VAL A 104 6.30 -5.49 8.80
C VAL A 104 6.64 -4.03 9.11
N CYS A 105 6.36 -3.59 10.34
CA CYS A 105 6.65 -2.23 10.79
C CYS A 105 8.15 -1.89 10.77
N TYR A 106 9.02 -2.88 11.00
CA TYR A 106 10.47 -2.69 10.92
C TYR A 106 10.94 -2.60 9.47
N LEU A 107 10.46 -3.47 8.58
CA LEU A 107 10.89 -3.51 7.18
C LEU A 107 10.43 -2.27 6.40
N GLN A 108 9.23 -1.73 6.68
CA GLN A 108 8.66 -0.60 5.94
C GLN A 108 9.47 0.71 6.08
N ILE A 109 10.39 0.80 7.04
CA ILE A 109 11.19 2.00 7.33
C ILE A 109 12.68 1.88 6.95
N LEU A 110 13.09 0.78 6.30
CA LEU A 110 14.45 0.56 5.80
C LEU A 110 14.65 1.17 4.40
#